data_AF-A0A5N1JA58-F1
#
_entry.id   AF-A0A5N1JA58-F1
#
_cell.length_a   1.000
_cell.length_b   1.000
_cell.length_c   1.000
_cell.angle_alpha   90.00
_cell.angle_beta   90.00
_cell.angle_gamma   90.00
#
_symmetry.space_group_name_H-M   'P 1'
#
loop_
_entity.id
_entity.type
_entity.pdbx_description
1 polymer ?
#
loop_
_entity_poly.entity_id
_entity_poly.type
_entity_poly.pdbx_seq_one_letter_code
_entity_poly.pdbx_strand_id
1 'polypeptide(L)' 'MNIIFLLICVSLTVAIIFLVAFLWAVRSGQYEDDYTPSVRMLFDQELTKRNTTIKATSNTKADTAHVN' A
#
# COMPACT_ATOMS: atom_id res chain seq x y z
N MET A 1 51.23 13.89 -10.37
CA MET A 1 50.78 12.49 -10.22
C MET A 1 50.09 12.16 -8.90
N ASN A 2 49.88 13.12 -7.98
CA ASN A 2 49.12 12.86 -6.74
C ASN A 2 47.60 13.12 -6.89
N ILE A 3 47.23 14.02 -7.80
CA ILE A 3 45.84 14.45 -7.99
C ILE A 3 44.92 13.29 -8.42
N ILE A 4 45.47 12.31 -9.14
CA ILE A 4 44.70 11.17 -9.62
C ILE A 4 44.28 10.24 -8.48
N PHE A 5 45.13 10.08 -7.46
CA PHE A 5 44.80 9.31 -6.26
C PHE A 5 43.71 10.01 -5.44
N LEU A 6 43.80 11.34 -5.30
CA LEU A 6 42.75 12.13 -4.66
C LEU A 6 41.41 12.00 -5.39
N LEU A 7 41.42 12.08 -6.73
CA LEU A 7 40.21 11.97 -7.54
C LEU A 7 39.55 10.59 -7.43
N ILE A 8 40.35 9.52 -7.36
CA ILE A 8 39.89 8.14 -7.17
C ILE A 8 39.24 7.97 -5.79
N CYS A 9 39.87 8.49 -4.73
CA CYS A 9 39.29 8.41 -3.39
C CYS A 9 37.95 9.15 -3.32
N VAL A 10 37.89 10.38 -3.84
CA VAL A 10 36.66 11.18 -3.83
C VAL A 10 35.55 10.51 -4.65
N SER A 11 35.84 10.02 -5.86
CA SER A 11 34.83 9.38 -6.71
C SER A 11 34.29 8.10 -6.07
N LEU A 12 35.17 7.30 -5.46
CA LEU A 12 34.77 6.06 -4.78
C LEU A 12 33.92 6.36 -3.54
N THR A 13 34.30 7.37 -2.74
CA THR A 13 33.50 7.79 -1.58
C THR A 13 32.11 8.23 -1.97
N VAL A 14 31.97 9.07 -3.02
CA VAL A 14 30.65 9.50 -3.51
C VAL A 14 29.83 8.32 -4.00
N ALA A 15 30.44 7.39 -4.75
CA ALA A 15 29.75 6.20 -5.25
C ALA A 15 29.23 5.31 -4.11
N ILE A 16 30.04 5.09 -3.06
CA ILE A 16 29.63 4.29 -1.90
C ILE A 16 28.50 4.96 -1.12
N ILE A 17 28.60 6.27 -0.88
CA ILE A 17 27.54 7.04 -0.18
C ILE A 17 26.23 6.94 -0.96
N PHE A 18 26.28 7.14 -2.27
CA PHE A 18 25.12 7.04 -3.14
C PHE A 18 24.52 5.62 -3.12
N LEU A 19 25.35 4.58 -3.20
CA LEU A 19 24.90 3.19 -3.15
C LEU A 19 24.22 2.85 -1.81
N VAL A 20 24.79 3.26 -0.68
CA VAL A 20 24.21 3.03 0.65
C VAL A 20 22.87 3.77 0.79
N ALA A 21 22.81 5.03 0.36
CA ALA A 21 21.58 5.80 0.37
C ALA A 21 20.50 5.16 -0.52
N PHE A 22 20.88 4.68 -1.70
CA PHE A 22 20.00 3.96 -2.63
C PHE A 22 19.44 2.69 -2.00
N LEU A 23 20.29 1.85 -1.40
CA LEU A 23 19.85 0.62 -0.75
C LEU A 23 18.95 0.91 0.47
N TRP A 24 19.23 1.96 1.24
CA TRP A 24 18.38 2.39 2.34
C TRP A 24 17.01 2.85 1.85
N ALA A 25 16.97 3.65 0.78
CA ALA A 25 15.71 4.11 0.18
C ALA A 25 14.86 2.96 -0.37
N VAL A 26 15.46 2.01 -1.09
CA VAL A 26 14.77 0.80 -1.61
C VAL A 26 14.25 -0.06 -0.47
N ARG A 27 15.03 -0.19 0.62
CA ARG A 27 14.64 -0.99 1.78
C ARG A 27 13.66 -0.27 2.72
N SER A 28 13.48 1.03 2.60
CA SER A 28 12.57 1.85 3.40
C SER A 28 11.08 1.55 3.15
N GLY A 29 10.73 0.52 2.37
CA GLY A 29 9.37 0.02 2.31
C GLY A 29 8.38 1.01 1.69
N GLN A 30 8.79 1.82 0.71
CA GLN A 30 7.82 2.62 -0.05
C GLN A 30 6.83 1.77 -0.88
N TYR A 31 6.99 0.44 -0.88
CA TYR A 31 6.13 -0.54 -1.54
C TYR A 31 5.00 -1.08 -0.65
N GLU A 32 4.72 -0.46 0.50
CA GLU A 32 3.61 -0.91 1.36
C GLU A 32 2.21 -0.63 0.75
N ASP A 33 2.14 0.10 -0.38
CA ASP A 33 0.92 0.31 -1.17
C ASP A 33 0.88 -0.59 -2.43
N ASP A 34 1.20 -1.88 -2.26
CA ASP A 34 1.04 -2.91 -3.30
C ASP A 34 -0.44 -3.31 -3.52
N TYR A 35 -1.37 -2.73 -2.75
CA TYR A 35 -2.82 -2.92 -2.93
C TYR A 35 -3.42 -1.78 -3.75
N THR A 36 -3.28 -1.91 -5.06
CA THR A 36 -3.79 -0.95 -6.04
C THR A 36 -5.25 -0.57 -5.76
N PRO A 37 -5.63 0.72 -5.82
CA PRO A 37 -6.99 1.20 -5.53
C PRO A 37 -8.08 0.49 -6.35
N SER A 38 -7.76 -0.01 -7.54
CA SER A 38 -8.65 -0.81 -8.38
C SER A 38 -9.04 -2.17 -7.76
N VAL A 39 -8.16 -2.78 -6.96
CA VAL A 39 -8.43 -4.05 -6.26
C VAL A 39 -9.36 -3.82 -5.07
N ARG A 40 -9.10 -2.79 -4.26
CA ARG A 40 -9.97 -2.40 -3.14
C ARG A 40 -11.37 -2.05 -3.65
N MET A 41 -11.46 -1.29 -4.74
CA MET A 41 -12.75 -0.89 -5.29
C MET A 41 -13.56 -2.05 -5.90
N LEU A 42 -12.91 -3.13 -6.37
CA LEU A 42 -13.60 -4.32 -6.88
C LEU A 42 -14.24 -5.14 -5.73
N PHE A 43 -13.56 -5.24 -4.60
CA PHE A 43 -14.01 -6.04 -3.46
C PHE A 43 -14.92 -5.26 -2.49
N ASP A 44 -14.77 -3.93 -2.38
CA ASP A 44 -15.66 -3.08 -1.56
C ASP A 44 -17.11 -3.05 -2.08
N GLN A 45 -17.32 -3.23 -3.39
CA GLN A 45 -18.65 -3.30 -4.00
C GLN A 45 -19.41 -4.56 -3.58
N GLU A 46 -18.72 -5.67 -3.37
CA GLU A 46 -19.28 -6.96 -2.96
C GLU A 46 -19.69 -6.93 -1.48
N LEU A 47 -18.82 -6.38 -0.62
CA LEU A 47 -19.10 -6.23 0.82
C LEU A 47 -20.24 -5.24 1.10
N THR A 48 -20.32 -4.14 0.34
CA THR A 48 -21.41 -3.16 0.49
C THR A 48 -22.75 -3.77 0.07
N LYS A 49 -22.83 -4.47 -1.06
CA LYS A 49 -24.08 -5.14 -1.50
C LYS A 49 -24.57 -6.18 -0.48
N ARG A 50 -23.66 -6.95 0.13
CA ARG A 50 -24.03 -7.97 1.12
C ARG A 50 -24.61 -7.32 2.39
N ASN A 51 -24.03 -6.24 2.90
CA ASN A 51 -24.52 -5.53 4.09
C ASN A 51 -25.91 -4.89 3.90
N THR A 52 -26.17 -4.29 2.73
CA THR A 52 -27.48 -3.69 2.43
C THR A 52 -28.58 -4.75 2.35
N THR A 53 -28.28 -5.91 1.77
CA THR A 53 -29.21 -7.03 1.61
C THR A 53 -29.56 -7.68 2.96
N ILE A 54 -28.58 -7.85 3.84
CA ILE A 54 -28.78 -8.40 5.19
C ILE A 54 -29.62 -7.45 6.05
N LYS A 55 -29.35 -6.13 5.99
CA LYS A 55 -30.15 -5.13 6.73
C LYS A 55 -31.61 -5.08 6.24
N ALA A 56 -31.83 -5.08 4.93
CA ALA A 56 -33.17 -5.09 4.35
C ALA A 56 -33.99 -6.33 4.75
N THR A 57 -33.35 -7.50 4.85
CA THR A 57 -34.02 -8.75 5.22
C THR A 57 -34.31 -8.82 6.73
N SER A 58 -33.47 -8.23 7.57
CA SER A 58 -33.68 -8.19 9.03
C SER A 58 -34.83 -7.27 9.45
N ASN A 59 -35.03 -6.14 8.76
CA ASN A 59 -36.09 -5.18 9.12
C ASN A 59 -37.49 -5.65 8.66
N THR A 60 -37.58 -6.34 7.53
CA THR A 60 -38.88 -6.86 7.04
C THR A 60 -39.42 -8.01 7.89
N LYS A 61 -38.54 -8.80 8.52
CA LYS A 61 -38.94 -9.94 9.38
C LYS A 61 -39.40 -9.51 10.77
N ALA A 62 -38.98 -8.35 11.26
CA ALA A 62 -39.45 -7.78 12.52
C ALA A 62 -40.87 -7.18 12.38
N ASP A 63 -41.18 -6.57 11.23
CA ASP A 63 -42.48 -5.93 10.98
C ASP A 63 -43.61 -6.93 10.66
N THR A 64 -43.28 -8.09 10.10
CA THR A 64 -44.27 -9.15 9.79
C THR A 64 -44.61 -10.06 10.98
N ALA A 65 -43.85 -9.98 12.09
CA ALA A 65 -44.15 -10.73 13.32
C ALA A 65 -45.14 -10.02 14.24
N HIS A 66 -45.56 -8.79 13.91
CA HIS A 66 -46.44 -7.97 14.74
C HIS A 66 -47.88 -7.82 14.17
N VAL A 67 -48.22 -8.60 13.14
CA VAL A 67 -49.52 -8.55 12.42
C VAL A 67 -50.31 -9.87 12.52
N ASN A 68 -49.98 -10.76 13.46
CA ASN A 68 -50.84 -11.89 13.82
C ASN A 68 -51.12 -11.89 15.32
#